data_AF-A0AAD9XY22-F1
#
_entry.id   AF-A0AAD9XY22-F1
#
_cell.length_a   1.000
_cell.length_b   1.000
_cell.length_c   1.000
_cell.angle_alpha   90.00
_cell.angle_beta   90.00
_cell.angle_gamma   90.00
#
_symmetry.space_group_name_H-M   'P 1'
#
loop_
_entity.id
_entity.type
_entity.pdbx_description
1 polymer ?
#
loop_
_entity_poly.entity_id
_entity_poly.type
_entity_poly.pdbx_seq_one_letter_code
_entity_poly.pdbx_strand_id
1 'polypeptide(L)'
;MKSVVAGVLSLAAAASAQQALYGQCGGQGWTGPTTCVAGAVCQYSNAWYSQCVPGTAAPTTTSRTSTLATSTVRTSSSSSVRTSSTAAPPATSTGFAKAVGTKFNIDGVTKYYAGTNSYWISMLSSSQNADVDLVMGHLKSSGLKILRIWGFNDVNSIPSNDVYFQYLSASGSTINTGANGLQRLDAVVASAEKNGIKLIINFVNNWNDYGGINAYVNAFGGDHNGWYTNTAAQTQYKKYIEAVVSRFKSSTAILAWELANEPRCQGCSTSVIYNWAKTTSQYVKSLDPNHMVTLGDEGMGLPGDTSYPYQYSEGTDWVALLNITTLDFATFHFYPNSWGLGYDAGSKWVTDHAVQCAAANKPCFFEEYGTPERHCELERPWQITSATTAGMAGDAFWQLGDTISTGQTHNDGNTIYYGTDEWTCLVTNHVAEIS
;
A
#
# COMPACT_ATOMS: atom_id res chain seq x y z
N MET A 1 -36.57 40.83 -56.38
CA MET A 1 -35.18 40.71 -56.84
C MET A 1 -34.31 40.43 -55.63
N LYS A 2 -33.59 39.31 -55.65
CA LYS A 2 -32.64 38.90 -54.60
C LYS A 2 -31.42 39.83 -54.65
N SER A 3 -30.97 40.38 -53.53
CA SER A 3 -29.59 40.85 -53.37
C SER A 3 -29.09 40.63 -51.95
N VAL A 4 -28.04 39.83 -51.89
CA VAL A 4 -27.24 39.38 -50.74
C VAL A 4 -26.25 40.48 -50.38
N VAL A 5 -26.02 40.75 -49.09
CA VAL A 5 -24.81 41.43 -48.61
C VAL A 5 -24.16 40.54 -47.55
N ALA A 6 -22.92 40.18 -47.83
CA ALA A 6 -22.09 39.20 -47.13
C ALA A 6 -21.50 39.77 -45.83
N GLY A 7 -21.52 38.98 -44.77
CA GLY A 7 -20.77 39.23 -43.54
C GLY A 7 -19.31 38.76 -43.68
N VAL A 8 -18.37 39.65 -43.41
CA VAL A 8 -16.94 39.34 -43.32
C VAL A 8 -16.67 38.74 -41.93
N LEU A 9 -16.31 37.46 -41.87
CA LEU A 9 -15.73 36.84 -40.67
C LEU A 9 -14.23 37.16 -40.63
N SER A 10 -13.79 37.91 -39.62
CA SER A 10 -12.38 38.06 -39.28
C SER A 10 -11.89 36.82 -38.53
N LEU A 11 -11.00 36.03 -39.13
CA LEU A 11 -10.20 35.05 -38.38
C LEU A 11 -9.12 35.79 -37.59
N ALA A 12 -9.28 35.87 -36.27
CA ALA A 12 -8.17 36.20 -35.39
C ALA A 12 -7.28 34.95 -35.23
N ALA A 13 -6.09 34.97 -35.84
CA ALA A 13 -5.04 34.02 -35.52
C ALA A 13 -4.57 34.30 -34.08
N ALA A 14 -4.79 33.36 -33.16
CA ALA A 14 -4.20 33.41 -31.84
C ALA A 14 -2.68 33.22 -31.97
N ALA A 15 -1.93 34.31 -32.02
CA ALA A 15 -0.51 34.26 -31.75
C ALA A 15 -0.34 33.90 -30.27
N SER A 16 0.17 32.70 -29.96
CA SER A 16 0.63 32.37 -28.60
C SER A 16 1.81 33.28 -28.28
N ALA A 17 1.54 34.42 -27.63
CA ALA A 17 2.59 35.26 -27.06
C ALA A 17 3.34 34.44 -26.01
N GLN A 18 4.66 34.44 -26.05
CA GLN A 18 5.49 33.85 -24.99
C GLN A 18 5.46 34.76 -23.76
N GLN A 19 5.48 34.18 -22.56
CA GLN A 19 5.51 34.92 -21.30
C GLN A 19 6.91 35.46 -21.01
N ALA A 20 7.00 36.72 -20.61
CA ALA A 20 8.25 37.37 -20.24
C ALA A 20 8.89 36.69 -19.01
N LEU A 21 10.20 36.87 -18.84
CA LEU A 21 10.91 36.41 -17.65
C LEU A 21 10.25 36.99 -16.38
N TYR A 22 10.06 36.15 -15.36
CA TYR A 22 9.33 36.40 -14.12
C TYR A 22 7.82 36.64 -14.28
N GLY A 23 7.25 36.46 -15.48
CA GLY A 23 5.81 36.49 -15.70
C GLY A 23 5.13 35.18 -15.28
N GLN A 24 3.84 35.26 -14.93
CA GLN A 24 3.03 34.08 -14.61
C GLN A 24 2.80 33.23 -15.86
N CYS A 25 3.13 31.95 -15.79
CA CYS A 25 3.03 31.00 -16.89
C CYS A 25 2.16 29.77 -16.57
N GLY A 26 1.54 29.76 -15.39
CA GLY A 26 0.67 28.68 -14.94
C GLY A 26 -0.01 29.00 -13.62
N GLY A 27 -0.87 28.10 -13.17
CA GLY A 27 -1.72 28.27 -12.00
C GLY A 27 -3.20 28.07 -12.33
N GLN A 28 -3.96 27.57 -11.37
CA GLN A 28 -5.38 27.34 -11.48
C GLN A 28 -6.11 28.66 -11.78
N GLY A 29 -6.91 28.66 -12.85
CA GLY A 29 -7.59 29.86 -13.34
C GLY A 29 -6.74 30.79 -14.23
N TRP A 30 -5.46 30.50 -14.45
CA TRP A 30 -4.62 31.28 -15.37
C TRP A 30 -5.04 31.04 -16.83
N THR A 31 -5.42 32.11 -17.54
CA THR A 31 -5.82 32.06 -18.96
C THR A 31 -4.79 32.71 -19.89
N GLY A 32 -3.62 33.11 -19.36
CA GLY A 32 -2.58 33.76 -20.13
C GLY A 32 -1.55 32.79 -20.73
N PRO A 33 -0.47 33.31 -21.32
CA PRO A 33 0.61 32.51 -21.89
C PRO A 33 1.16 31.45 -20.92
N THR A 34 1.39 30.23 -21.41
CA THR A 34 1.97 29.12 -20.62
C THR A 34 3.41 28.78 -21.02
N THR A 35 3.90 29.36 -22.12
CA THR A 35 5.25 29.13 -22.62
C THR A 35 6.12 30.35 -22.34
N CYS A 36 7.26 30.16 -21.67
CA CYS A 36 8.19 31.24 -21.36
C CYS A 36 9.04 31.66 -22.58
N VAL A 37 9.57 32.89 -22.56
CA VAL A 37 10.60 33.35 -23.51
C VAL A 37 11.82 32.43 -23.50
N ALA A 38 12.55 32.40 -24.62
CA ALA A 38 13.74 31.57 -24.76
C ALA A 38 14.75 31.80 -23.62
N GLY A 39 15.28 30.71 -23.04
CA GLY A 39 16.18 30.75 -21.89
C GLY A 39 15.49 30.79 -20.53
N ALA A 40 14.15 30.70 -20.49
CA ALA A 40 13.37 30.57 -19.27
C ALA A 40 12.46 29.33 -19.29
N VAL A 41 12.18 28.77 -18.11
CA VAL A 41 11.29 27.63 -17.89
C VAL A 41 10.15 28.05 -16.97
N CYS A 42 8.95 27.52 -17.22
CA CYS A 42 7.81 27.75 -16.34
C CYS A 42 7.95 26.88 -15.09
N GLN A 43 8.41 27.47 -13.99
CA GLN A 43 8.58 26.78 -12.72
C GLN A 43 7.30 26.91 -11.89
N TYR A 44 6.75 25.76 -11.49
CA TYR A 44 5.62 25.69 -10.57
C TYR A 44 6.00 26.25 -9.20
N SER A 45 5.12 27.06 -8.62
CA SER A 45 5.28 27.56 -7.24
C SER A 45 4.17 27.03 -6.33
N ASN A 46 2.91 27.19 -6.73
CA ASN A 46 1.77 26.64 -6.02
C ASN A 46 0.56 26.50 -6.96
N ALA A 47 -0.55 25.96 -6.45
CA ALA A 47 -1.73 25.62 -7.24
C ALA A 47 -2.27 26.79 -8.07
N TRP A 48 -2.09 28.03 -7.65
CA TRP A 48 -2.62 29.23 -8.30
C TRP A 48 -1.56 29.99 -9.12
N TYR A 49 -0.29 29.58 -9.05
CA TYR A 49 0.82 30.36 -9.61
C TYR A 49 2.04 29.52 -10.02
N SER A 50 2.46 29.68 -11.28
CA SER A 50 3.76 29.25 -11.82
C SER A 50 4.44 30.43 -12.51
N GLN A 51 5.76 30.51 -12.47
CA GLN A 51 6.53 31.67 -12.96
C GLN A 51 7.64 31.28 -13.93
N CYS A 52 7.84 32.08 -14.97
CA CYS A 52 9.00 31.93 -15.85
C CYS A 52 10.29 32.33 -15.13
N VAL A 53 11.21 31.39 -14.92
CA VAL A 53 12.52 31.66 -14.31
C VAL A 53 13.65 31.25 -15.27
N PRO A 54 14.87 31.80 -15.14
CA PRO A 54 15.97 31.43 -16.03
C PRO A 54 16.27 29.92 -15.98
N GLY A 55 16.32 29.27 -17.14
CA GLY A 55 16.57 27.84 -17.26
C GLY A 55 16.54 27.39 -18.72
N THR A 56 17.48 26.53 -19.11
CA THR A 56 17.59 25.98 -20.46
C THR A 56 16.65 24.78 -20.64
N ALA A 57 15.55 24.95 -21.41
CA ALA A 57 14.67 23.85 -21.78
C ALA A 57 15.36 22.88 -22.77
N ALA A 58 15.24 21.56 -22.55
CA ALA A 58 15.67 20.53 -23.49
C ALA A 58 14.59 20.28 -24.58
N PRO A 59 14.94 19.92 -25.82
CA PRO A 59 13.98 19.80 -26.91
C PRO A 59 13.21 18.48 -26.90
N THR A 60 11.90 18.58 -27.09
CA THR A 60 10.94 17.48 -27.29
C THR A 60 11.08 16.91 -28.71
N THR A 61 11.25 15.60 -28.87
CA THR A 61 11.15 14.93 -30.18
C THR A 61 9.88 14.08 -30.28
N THR A 62 8.95 14.57 -31.10
CA THR A 62 7.86 13.81 -31.71
C THR A 62 8.39 12.74 -32.66
N SER A 63 7.83 11.53 -32.65
CA SER A 63 7.82 10.64 -33.82
C SER A 63 6.59 9.73 -33.84
N ARG A 64 5.74 9.98 -34.86
CA ARG A 64 4.72 9.08 -35.41
C ARG A 64 5.39 8.21 -36.47
N THR A 65 5.14 6.89 -36.45
CA THR A 65 5.21 6.09 -37.69
C THR A 65 4.13 4.99 -37.67
N SER A 66 3.43 4.92 -38.79
CA SER A 66 2.37 3.96 -39.15
C SER A 66 2.98 2.78 -39.89
N THR A 67 2.52 1.55 -39.62
CA THR A 67 2.53 0.45 -40.61
C THR A 67 1.33 -0.47 -40.41
N LEU A 68 0.46 -0.52 -41.43
CA LEU A 68 -0.50 -1.59 -41.65
C LEU A 68 0.27 -2.90 -41.95
N ALA A 69 -0.17 -4.01 -41.35
CA ALA A 69 0.12 -5.35 -41.84
C ALA A 69 -1.15 -6.21 -41.84
N THR A 70 -1.34 -6.89 -42.96
CA THR A 70 -2.58 -7.47 -43.46
C THR A 70 -2.91 -8.83 -42.83
N SER A 71 -4.21 -9.05 -42.64
CA SER A 71 -4.88 -10.28 -42.24
C SER A 71 -4.54 -11.50 -43.11
N THR A 72 -4.33 -12.65 -42.46
CA THR A 72 -4.58 -13.97 -43.06
C THR A 72 -5.40 -14.81 -42.08
N VAL A 73 -6.68 -14.98 -42.41
CA VAL A 73 -7.63 -15.88 -41.74
C VAL A 73 -7.32 -17.31 -42.18
N ARG A 74 -7.11 -18.21 -41.22
CA ARG A 74 -7.06 -19.66 -41.45
C ARG A 74 -8.19 -20.32 -40.68
N THR A 75 -9.13 -20.86 -41.44
CA THR A 75 -10.31 -21.59 -40.98
C THR A 75 -9.88 -22.98 -40.51
N SER A 76 -10.12 -23.33 -39.25
CA SER A 76 -10.09 -24.71 -38.76
C SER A 76 -11.45 -25.06 -38.18
N SER A 77 -11.97 -26.18 -38.68
CA SER A 77 -13.28 -26.75 -38.48
C SER A 77 -13.51 -27.25 -37.06
N SER A 78 -14.70 -26.97 -36.54
CA SER A 78 -15.22 -27.46 -35.28
C SER A 78 -15.62 -28.93 -35.36
N SER A 79 -15.26 -29.70 -34.35
CA SER A 79 -15.87 -30.99 -34.02
C SER A 79 -16.28 -30.94 -32.56
N SER A 80 -17.57 -30.71 -32.32
CA SER A 80 -18.19 -30.67 -31.00
C SER A 80 -18.40 -32.09 -30.48
N VAL A 81 -17.59 -32.51 -29.51
CA VAL A 81 -17.90 -33.66 -28.65
C VAL A 81 -18.60 -33.12 -27.39
N ARG A 82 -19.86 -33.50 -27.24
CA ARG A 82 -20.73 -33.09 -26.13
C ARG A 82 -20.46 -33.97 -24.93
N THR A 83 -19.52 -33.56 -24.07
CA THR A 83 -19.33 -34.17 -22.76
C THR A 83 -20.15 -33.39 -21.74
N SER A 84 -21.19 -34.02 -21.22
CA SER A 84 -21.98 -33.52 -20.11
C SER A 84 -21.15 -33.55 -18.82
N SER A 85 -20.49 -32.45 -18.49
CA SER A 85 -19.99 -32.18 -17.14
C SER A 85 -21.04 -31.34 -16.40
N THR A 86 -21.78 -31.97 -15.50
CA THR A 86 -22.41 -31.28 -14.38
C THR A 86 -21.30 -30.52 -13.65
N ALA A 87 -21.26 -29.20 -13.83
CA ALA A 87 -20.43 -28.33 -13.02
C ALA A 87 -20.86 -28.51 -11.56
N ALA A 88 -20.02 -29.17 -10.78
CA ALA A 88 -20.11 -29.10 -9.33
C ALA A 88 -20.01 -27.62 -8.93
N PRO A 89 -20.70 -27.17 -7.87
CA PRO A 89 -20.48 -25.85 -7.33
C PRO A 89 -18.98 -25.65 -7.06
N PRO A 90 -18.43 -24.43 -7.21
CA PRO A 90 -17.05 -24.20 -6.81
C PRO A 90 -16.92 -24.63 -5.36
N ALA A 91 -16.00 -25.56 -5.10
CA ALA A 91 -15.64 -25.91 -3.73
C ALA A 91 -15.13 -24.63 -3.07
N THR A 92 -15.89 -24.10 -2.12
CA THR A 92 -15.37 -23.16 -1.13
C THR A 92 -14.18 -23.84 -0.46
N SER A 93 -12.97 -23.47 -0.86
CA SER A 93 -11.77 -23.90 -0.17
C SER A 93 -11.75 -23.22 1.20
N THR A 94 -12.08 -23.97 2.24
CA THR A 94 -12.26 -23.54 3.63
C THR A 94 -10.95 -23.53 4.44
N GLY A 95 -9.81 -23.29 3.80
CA GLY A 95 -8.49 -23.40 4.42
C GLY A 95 -7.89 -22.06 4.82
N PHE A 96 -7.05 -22.07 5.86
CA PHE A 96 -6.19 -20.92 6.19
C PHE A 96 -5.24 -20.60 5.03
N ALA A 97 -5.05 -19.32 4.76
CA ALA A 97 -4.09 -18.87 3.76
C ALA A 97 -2.66 -19.22 4.19
N LYS A 98 -1.79 -19.53 3.23
CA LYS A 98 -0.43 -20.00 3.50
C LYS A 98 0.56 -19.66 2.40
N ALA A 99 1.84 -19.62 2.73
CA ALA A 99 2.93 -19.57 1.76
C ALA A 99 3.09 -20.94 1.08
N VAL A 100 3.25 -20.95 -0.25
CA VAL A 100 3.57 -22.14 -1.05
C VAL A 100 4.69 -21.76 -2.01
N GLY A 101 5.91 -22.16 -1.69
CA GLY A 101 7.11 -21.65 -2.36
C GLY A 101 7.18 -20.14 -2.22
N THR A 102 7.27 -19.43 -3.34
CA THR A 102 7.36 -17.96 -3.39
C THR A 102 6.01 -17.27 -3.67
N LYS A 103 4.89 -17.96 -3.49
CA LYS A 103 3.53 -17.43 -3.74
C LYS A 103 2.61 -17.66 -2.54
N PHE A 104 1.48 -16.96 -2.51
CA PHE A 104 0.42 -17.24 -1.55
C PHE A 104 -0.58 -18.23 -2.11
N ASN A 105 -1.05 -19.16 -1.27
CA ASN A 105 -2.27 -19.92 -1.48
C ASN A 105 -3.38 -19.27 -0.65
N ILE A 106 -4.34 -18.65 -1.34
CA ILE A 106 -5.53 -18.06 -0.73
C ILE A 106 -6.72 -18.83 -1.27
N ASP A 107 -7.54 -19.39 -0.36
CA ASP A 107 -8.74 -20.15 -0.70
C ASP A 107 -8.46 -21.23 -1.78
N GLY A 108 -7.35 -21.96 -1.62
CA GLY A 108 -6.97 -23.07 -2.49
C GLY A 108 -6.26 -22.67 -3.78
N VAL A 109 -6.15 -21.39 -4.10
CA VAL A 109 -5.50 -20.91 -5.33
C VAL A 109 -4.11 -20.35 -5.01
N THR A 110 -3.06 -20.99 -5.55
CA THR A 110 -1.68 -20.50 -5.43
C THR A 110 -1.35 -19.57 -6.59
N LYS A 111 -1.25 -18.26 -6.33
CA LYS A 111 -0.86 -17.28 -7.36
C LYS A 111 -0.36 -15.97 -6.76
N TYR A 112 -0.14 -14.98 -7.63
CA TYR A 112 0.09 -13.59 -7.27
C TYR A 112 -1.23 -12.91 -6.90
N TYR A 113 -1.24 -12.05 -5.87
CA TYR A 113 -2.43 -11.33 -5.44
C TYR A 113 -2.19 -9.82 -5.33
N ALA A 114 -3.13 -9.03 -5.83
CA ALA A 114 -3.18 -7.59 -5.55
C ALA A 114 -3.97 -7.31 -4.27
N GLY A 115 -3.53 -6.32 -3.53
CA GLY A 115 -4.16 -5.78 -2.35
C GLY A 115 -4.10 -4.26 -2.27
N THR A 116 -4.45 -3.74 -1.11
CA THR A 116 -4.34 -2.30 -0.78
C THR A 116 -4.19 -2.13 0.74
N ASN A 117 -3.81 -0.93 1.15
CA ASN A 117 -3.82 -0.49 2.54
C ASN A 117 -5.09 0.33 2.83
N SER A 118 -5.68 0.14 4.01
CA SER A 118 -6.74 1.00 4.55
C SER A 118 -6.57 1.07 6.06
N TYR A 119 -5.64 1.91 6.50
CA TYR A 119 -5.35 2.07 7.92
C TYR A 119 -6.58 2.53 8.73
N TRP A 120 -7.39 3.37 8.07
CA TRP A 120 -8.49 4.11 8.68
C TRP A 120 -9.75 3.27 8.89
N ILE A 121 -9.91 2.13 8.19
CA ILE A 121 -11.13 1.31 8.28
C ILE A 121 -11.37 0.78 9.69
N SER A 122 -10.29 0.47 10.42
CA SER A 122 -10.32 0.04 11.82
C SER A 122 -10.77 1.15 12.78
N MET A 123 -10.71 2.41 12.35
CA MET A 123 -11.00 3.59 13.16
C MET A 123 -12.42 4.13 12.94
N LEU A 124 -13.15 3.58 11.97
CA LEU A 124 -14.56 3.92 11.76
C LEU A 124 -15.38 3.52 12.99
N SER A 125 -16.22 4.42 13.49
CA SER A 125 -16.99 4.22 14.72
C SER A 125 -18.08 3.15 14.57
N SER A 126 -18.68 2.71 15.69
CA SER A 126 -19.71 1.66 15.68
C SER A 126 -20.97 1.99 14.88
N SER A 127 -21.29 3.28 14.70
CA SER A 127 -22.37 3.73 13.83
C SER A 127 -22.05 3.61 12.33
N GLN A 128 -20.78 3.35 11.97
CA GLN A 128 -20.28 3.31 10.59
C GLN A 128 -20.02 1.87 10.09
N ASN A 129 -20.67 0.85 10.67
CA ASN A 129 -20.55 -0.52 10.17
C ASN A 129 -20.99 -0.66 8.70
N ALA A 130 -21.94 0.16 8.24
CA ALA A 130 -22.33 0.19 6.83
C ALA A 130 -21.21 0.70 5.91
N ASP A 131 -20.37 1.62 6.39
CA ASP A 131 -19.20 2.11 5.64
C ASP A 131 -18.13 1.02 5.52
N VAL A 132 -17.90 0.24 6.59
CA VAL A 132 -17.00 -0.93 6.55
C VAL A 132 -17.47 -1.93 5.49
N ASP A 133 -18.77 -2.25 5.48
CA ASP A 133 -19.36 -3.18 4.51
C ASP A 133 -19.30 -2.65 3.06
N LEU A 134 -19.49 -1.34 2.87
CA LEU A 134 -19.38 -0.67 1.57
C LEU A 134 -17.96 -0.80 1.02
N VAL A 135 -16.95 -0.44 1.83
CA VAL A 135 -15.54 -0.48 1.43
C VAL A 135 -15.11 -1.91 1.10
N MET A 136 -15.47 -2.89 1.94
CA MET A 136 -15.18 -4.30 1.68
C MET A 136 -15.87 -4.82 0.40
N GLY A 137 -17.09 -4.33 0.12
CA GLY A 137 -17.80 -4.60 -1.12
C GLY A 137 -17.08 -4.05 -2.36
N HIS A 138 -16.56 -2.83 -2.27
CA HIS A 138 -15.76 -2.21 -3.34
C HIS A 138 -14.47 -3.00 -3.62
N LEU A 139 -13.74 -3.41 -2.58
CA LEU A 139 -12.56 -4.28 -2.72
C LEU A 139 -12.88 -5.58 -3.44
N LYS A 140 -13.92 -6.29 -2.99
CA LYS A 140 -14.39 -7.53 -3.62
C LYS A 140 -14.75 -7.33 -5.08
N SER A 141 -15.52 -6.27 -5.39
CA SER A 141 -15.95 -5.98 -6.76
C SER A 141 -14.79 -5.63 -7.70
N SER A 142 -13.70 -5.08 -7.15
CA SER A 142 -12.49 -4.73 -7.89
C SER A 142 -11.53 -5.90 -8.04
N GLY A 143 -11.82 -7.05 -7.42
CA GLY A 143 -10.98 -8.25 -7.45
C GLY A 143 -9.72 -8.19 -6.56
N LEU A 144 -9.61 -7.17 -5.71
CA LEU A 144 -8.58 -7.12 -4.66
C LEU A 144 -8.86 -8.20 -3.61
N LYS A 145 -7.81 -8.89 -3.15
CA LYS A 145 -7.94 -10.02 -2.22
C LYS A 145 -7.32 -9.80 -0.86
N ILE A 146 -6.35 -8.89 -0.76
CA ILE A 146 -5.61 -8.62 0.47
C ILE A 146 -5.90 -7.18 0.89
N LEU A 147 -6.23 -6.96 2.15
CA LEU A 147 -6.36 -5.65 2.76
C LEU A 147 -5.48 -5.59 4.01
N ARG A 148 -4.54 -4.65 4.03
CA ARG A 148 -3.76 -4.36 5.23
C ARG A 148 -4.41 -3.26 6.03
N ILE A 149 -4.58 -3.49 7.33
CA ILE A 149 -5.28 -2.58 8.26
C ILE A 149 -4.45 -2.37 9.53
N TRP A 150 -4.69 -1.26 10.22
CA TRP A 150 -4.12 -1.09 11.55
C TRP A 150 -4.88 -1.89 12.59
N GLY A 151 -4.17 -2.80 13.24
CA GLY A 151 -4.64 -3.57 14.38
C GLY A 151 -4.32 -2.91 15.72
N PHE A 152 -3.81 -1.67 15.71
CA PHE A 152 -3.45 -0.87 16.87
C PHE A 152 -4.15 0.49 16.87
N ASN A 153 -4.34 1.04 18.06
CA ASN A 153 -4.71 2.44 18.31
C ASN A 153 -4.40 2.71 19.79
N ASP A 154 -3.18 3.17 20.04
CA ASP A 154 -2.57 3.31 21.36
C ASP A 154 -2.69 4.75 21.87
N VAL A 155 -3.08 4.92 23.13
CA VAL A 155 -3.25 6.24 23.74
C VAL A 155 -2.64 6.29 25.14
N ASN A 156 -2.11 7.46 25.52
CA ASN A 156 -1.73 7.77 26.91
C ASN A 156 -2.80 8.59 27.65
N SER A 157 -3.91 8.93 26.99
CA SER A 157 -5.11 9.54 27.58
C SER A 157 -6.34 8.98 26.87
N ILE A 158 -7.34 8.54 27.62
CA ILE A 158 -8.55 7.93 27.04
C ILE A 158 -9.40 9.03 26.38
N PRO A 159 -9.68 8.95 25.07
CA PRO A 159 -10.57 9.90 24.41
C PRO A 159 -12.02 9.72 24.85
N SER A 160 -12.83 10.78 24.81
CA SER A 160 -14.21 10.73 25.29
C SER A 160 -15.15 9.93 24.37
N ASN A 161 -15.02 10.09 23.05
CA ASN A 161 -15.93 9.49 22.06
C ASN A 161 -15.20 8.76 20.92
N ASP A 162 -13.88 8.94 20.78
CA ASP A 162 -13.12 8.37 19.68
C ASP A 162 -12.80 6.89 19.93
N VAL A 163 -12.46 6.20 18.83
CA VAL A 163 -11.96 4.83 18.88
C VAL A 163 -10.57 4.84 19.51
N TYR A 164 -10.32 3.93 20.45
CA TYR A 164 -9.01 3.60 20.98
C TYR A 164 -8.97 2.12 21.38
N PHE A 165 -7.87 1.43 21.12
CA PHE A 165 -7.76 0.00 21.38
C PHE A 165 -6.99 -0.30 22.67
N GLN A 166 -6.04 0.55 23.02
CA GLN A 166 -5.22 0.34 24.20
C GLN A 166 -4.83 1.65 24.85
N TYR A 167 -5.03 1.72 26.17
CA TYR A 167 -4.53 2.78 27.03
C TYR A 167 -3.23 2.31 27.71
N LEU A 168 -2.14 3.06 27.52
CA LEU A 168 -0.81 2.75 28.05
C LEU A 168 -0.47 3.69 29.22
N SER A 169 -0.18 3.10 30.38
CA SER A 169 0.21 3.82 31.59
C SER A 169 1.15 3.02 32.49
N ALA A 170 2.11 3.71 33.12
CA ALA A 170 2.99 3.16 34.14
C ALA A 170 2.24 2.53 35.32
N SER A 171 1.05 3.06 35.66
CA SER A 171 0.24 2.63 36.81
C SER A 171 -0.79 1.55 36.47
N GLY A 172 -0.90 1.15 35.20
CA GLY A 172 -1.83 0.11 34.76
C GLY A 172 -2.42 0.40 33.39
N SER A 173 -1.95 -0.32 32.37
CA SER A 173 -2.51 -0.29 31.03
C SER A 173 -3.83 -1.07 30.94
N THR A 174 -4.70 -0.67 30.01
CA THR A 174 -5.99 -1.32 29.74
C THR A 174 -6.18 -1.55 28.26
N ILE A 175 -6.68 -2.72 27.87
CA ILE A 175 -7.07 -3.04 26.49
C ILE A 175 -8.58 -2.85 26.39
N ASN A 176 -9.04 -1.98 25.49
CA ASN A 176 -10.44 -1.66 25.31
C ASN A 176 -11.11 -2.74 24.44
N THR A 177 -11.92 -3.60 25.05
CA THR A 177 -12.72 -4.62 24.34
C THR A 177 -14.17 -4.19 24.10
N GLY A 178 -14.49 -2.93 24.39
CA GLY A 178 -15.82 -2.33 24.22
C GLY A 178 -16.13 -1.88 22.79
N ALA A 179 -17.27 -1.20 22.64
CA ALA A 179 -17.84 -0.80 21.36
C ALA A 179 -16.99 0.20 20.55
N ASN A 180 -16.23 1.07 21.22
CA ASN A 180 -15.24 1.96 20.61
C ASN A 180 -13.80 1.42 20.73
N GLY A 181 -13.65 0.12 21.02
CA GLY A 181 -12.37 -0.57 21.13
C GLY A 181 -12.24 -1.69 20.10
N LEU A 182 -11.75 -2.86 20.52
CA LEU A 182 -11.51 -4.00 19.64
C LEU A 182 -12.78 -4.55 18.95
N GLN A 183 -14.00 -4.17 19.37
CA GLN A 183 -15.21 -4.46 18.58
C GLN A 183 -15.23 -3.78 17.22
N ARG A 184 -14.37 -2.76 16.99
CA ARG A 184 -14.17 -2.19 15.66
C ARG A 184 -13.42 -3.15 14.75
N LEU A 185 -12.36 -3.81 15.25
CA LEU A 185 -11.69 -4.88 14.50
C LEU A 185 -12.62 -6.07 14.25
N ASP A 186 -13.49 -6.43 15.21
CA ASP A 186 -14.48 -7.50 14.99
C ASP A 186 -15.38 -7.21 13.77
N ALA A 187 -15.83 -5.96 13.62
CA ALA A 187 -16.67 -5.55 12.51
C ALA A 187 -15.92 -5.63 11.17
N VAL A 188 -14.66 -5.22 11.14
CA VAL A 188 -13.80 -5.32 9.94
C VAL A 188 -13.55 -6.78 9.57
N VAL A 189 -13.21 -7.65 10.53
CA VAL A 189 -12.98 -9.08 10.29
C VAL A 189 -14.26 -9.76 9.80
N ALA A 190 -15.42 -9.51 10.42
CA ALA A 190 -16.69 -10.07 9.99
C ALA A 190 -17.07 -9.64 8.56
N SER A 191 -16.80 -8.38 8.19
CA SER A 191 -17.03 -7.89 6.84
C SER A 191 -16.05 -8.49 5.82
N ALA A 192 -14.79 -8.70 6.21
CA ALA A 192 -13.79 -9.38 5.39
C ALA A 192 -14.18 -10.84 5.12
N GLU A 193 -14.67 -11.57 6.14
CA GLU A 193 -15.21 -12.93 6.00
C GLU A 193 -16.36 -12.98 4.99
N LYS A 194 -17.34 -12.07 5.12
CA LYS A 194 -18.49 -11.94 4.22
C LYS A 194 -18.08 -11.66 2.77
N ASN A 195 -17.00 -10.92 2.57
CA ASN A 195 -16.55 -10.47 1.26
C ASN A 195 -15.42 -11.33 0.65
N GLY A 196 -14.88 -12.29 1.40
CA GLY A 196 -13.77 -13.11 0.96
C GLY A 196 -12.48 -12.31 0.75
N ILE A 197 -12.25 -11.33 1.62
CA ILE A 197 -11.03 -10.52 1.73
C ILE A 197 -10.15 -11.10 2.83
N LYS A 198 -8.83 -11.11 2.62
CA LYS A 198 -7.85 -11.54 3.62
C LYS A 198 -7.13 -10.35 4.23
N LEU A 199 -6.97 -10.35 5.55
CA LEU A 199 -6.47 -9.23 6.33
C LEU A 199 -5.03 -9.45 6.75
N ILE A 200 -4.19 -8.43 6.55
CA ILE A 200 -2.93 -8.27 7.30
C ILE A 200 -3.21 -7.29 8.43
N ILE A 201 -2.91 -7.70 9.67
CA ILE A 201 -3.21 -6.93 10.87
C ILE A 201 -1.92 -6.74 11.67
N ASN A 202 -1.48 -5.50 11.82
CA ASN A 202 -0.28 -5.16 12.59
C ASN A 202 -0.57 -4.71 14.02
N PHE A 203 0.37 -4.96 14.92
CA PHE A 203 0.13 -4.81 16.37
C PHE A 203 0.62 -3.51 17.00
N VAL A 204 1.49 -2.77 16.32
CA VAL A 204 2.04 -1.49 16.81
C VAL A 204 2.60 -0.68 15.65
N ASN A 205 2.66 0.65 15.80
CA ASN A 205 3.32 1.54 14.85
C ASN A 205 4.74 1.86 15.28
N ASN A 206 5.68 1.90 14.34
CA ASN A 206 6.96 2.58 14.55
C ASN A 206 6.76 4.09 14.70
N TRP A 207 5.86 4.68 13.91
CA TRP A 207 5.60 6.12 13.95
C TRP A 207 4.63 6.51 15.08
N ASN A 208 4.43 7.81 15.24
CA ASN A 208 3.61 8.36 16.33
C ASN A 208 2.11 8.34 16.02
N ASP A 209 1.72 8.13 14.76
CA ASP A 209 0.31 8.07 14.37
C ASP A 209 -0.39 6.94 15.11
N TYR A 210 -1.48 7.30 15.80
CA TYR A 210 -2.24 6.40 16.67
C TYR A 210 -1.37 5.79 17.80
N GLY A 211 -0.42 6.59 18.29
CA GLY A 211 0.39 6.33 19.48
C GLY A 211 1.74 5.70 19.18
N GLY A 212 1.71 4.46 18.66
CA GLY A 212 2.90 3.69 18.29
C GLY A 212 3.88 3.46 19.44
N ILE A 213 5.14 3.16 19.09
CA ILE A 213 6.23 2.91 20.04
C ILE A 213 6.36 4.08 21.04
N ASN A 214 6.17 5.32 20.60
CA ASN A 214 6.28 6.48 21.48
C ASN A 214 5.22 6.48 22.60
N ALA A 215 4.02 5.96 22.37
CA ALA A 215 3.02 5.81 23.44
C ALA A 215 3.46 4.79 24.51
N TYR A 216 4.23 3.76 24.13
CA TYR A 216 4.86 2.85 25.09
C TYR A 216 6.02 3.54 25.83
N VAL A 217 6.85 4.33 25.14
CA VAL A 217 7.95 5.09 25.76
C VAL A 217 7.40 6.07 26.80
N ASN A 218 6.32 6.79 26.49
CA ASN A 218 5.66 7.69 27.43
C ASN A 218 5.17 6.97 28.70
N ALA A 219 4.70 5.73 28.57
CA ALA A 219 4.17 4.95 29.69
C ALA A 219 5.27 4.22 30.49
N PHE A 220 6.33 3.76 29.84
CA PHE A 220 7.28 2.80 30.42
C PHE A 220 8.73 3.30 30.45
N GLY A 221 8.98 4.53 29.99
CA GLY A 221 10.30 5.14 29.94
C GLY A 221 11.21 4.54 28.86
N GLY A 222 12.44 5.06 28.82
CA GLY A 222 13.43 4.75 27.77
C GLY A 222 13.30 5.68 26.57
N ASP A 223 13.72 5.19 25.42
CA ASP A 223 13.59 5.87 24.13
C ASP A 223 13.07 4.89 23.06
N HIS A 224 12.86 5.39 21.85
CA HIS A 224 12.33 4.62 20.73
C HIS A 224 13.13 3.35 20.44
N ASN A 225 14.46 3.44 20.41
CA ASN A 225 15.35 2.31 20.15
C ASN A 225 15.40 1.34 21.34
N GLY A 226 15.32 1.86 22.56
CA GLY A 226 15.26 1.08 23.79
C GLY A 226 13.97 0.27 23.94
N TRP A 227 12.89 0.62 23.22
CA TRP A 227 11.60 -0.05 23.28
C TRP A 227 11.69 -1.56 23.02
N TYR A 228 12.51 -2.00 22.06
CA TYR A 228 12.68 -3.40 21.68
C TYR A 228 13.17 -4.29 22.84
N THR A 229 13.86 -3.72 23.82
CA THR A 229 14.40 -4.45 24.99
C THR A 229 13.80 -3.99 26.32
N ASN A 230 12.92 -2.98 26.31
CA ASN A 230 12.21 -2.53 27.51
C ASN A 230 11.22 -3.61 27.98
N THR A 231 11.51 -4.22 29.14
CA THR A 231 10.74 -5.36 29.66
C THR A 231 9.26 -5.01 29.93
N ALA A 232 8.97 -3.81 30.46
CA ALA A 232 7.60 -3.40 30.76
C ALA A 232 6.80 -3.15 29.47
N ALA A 233 7.41 -2.46 28.51
CA ALA A 233 6.81 -2.20 27.20
C ALA A 233 6.53 -3.51 26.44
N GLN A 234 7.53 -4.40 26.33
CA GLN A 234 7.37 -5.69 25.65
C GLN A 234 6.37 -6.61 26.36
N THR A 235 6.28 -6.55 27.69
CA THR A 235 5.25 -7.30 28.43
C THR A 235 3.84 -6.82 28.08
N GLN A 236 3.62 -5.51 28.02
CA GLN A 236 2.31 -4.97 27.66
C GLN A 236 1.99 -5.21 26.17
N TYR A 237 2.97 -5.05 25.28
CA TYR A 237 2.83 -5.32 23.86
C TYR A 237 2.45 -6.78 23.59
N LYS A 238 3.08 -7.75 24.27
CA LYS A 238 2.69 -9.17 24.18
C LYS A 238 1.27 -9.43 24.68
N LYS A 239 0.82 -8.76 25.76
CA LYS A 239 -0.58 -8.84 26.18
C LYS A 239 -1.54 -8.30 25.12
N TYR A 240 -1.15 -7.24 24.41
CA TYR A 240 -1.94 -6.70 23.31
C TYR A 240 -2.02 -7.66 22.12
N ILE A 241 -0.89 -8.24 21.71
CA ILE A 241 -0.83 -9.31 20.70
C ILE A 241 -1.80 -10.43 21.09
N GLU A 242 -1.71 -10.97 22.32
CA GLU A 242 -2.58 -12.04 22.78
C GLU A 242 -4.06 -11.65 22.72
N ALA A 243 -4.39 -10.43 23.14
CA ALA A 243 -5.76 -9.92 23.10
C ALA A 243 -6.32 -9.79 21.68
N VAL A 244 -5.50 -9.47 20.67
CA VAL A 244 -5.93 -9.39 19.26
C VAL A 244 -5.97 -10.77 18.62
N VAL A 245 -4.88 -11.54 18.71
CA VAL A 245 -4.74 -12.87 18.08
C VAL A 245 -5.80 -13.84 18.59
N SER A 246 -6.07 -13.85 19.91
CA SER A 246 -7.06 -14.76 20.50
C SER A 246 -8.48 -14.55 19.97
N ARG A 247 -8.81 -13.35 19.47
CA ARG A 247 -10.13 -13.05 18.88
C ARG A 247 -10.32 -13.70 17.52
N PHE A 248 -9.27 -13.76 16.71
CA PHE A 248 -9.40 -14.08 15.28
C PHE A 248 -8.57 -15.28 14.82
N LYS A 249 -7.85 -15.99 15.70
CA LYS A 249 -7.04 -17.18 15.36
C LYS A 249 -7.80 -18.33 14.68
N SER A 250 -9.13 -18.32 14.70
CA SER A 250 -9.98 -19.28 13.98
C SER A 250 -10.59 -18.72 12.69
N SER A 251 -10.46 -17.41 12.43
CA SER A 251 -11.03 -16.76 11.25
C SER A 251 -10.15 -17.01 10.05
N THR A 252 -10.71 -17.59 8.99
CA THR A 252 -9.99 -17.74 7.71
C THR A 252 -9.84 -16.42 6.95
N ALA A 253 -10.36 -15.30 7.46
CA ALA A 253 -10.17 -13.98 6.87
C ALA A 253 -8.84 -13.34 7.27
N ILE A 254 -8.06 -13.92 8.18
CA ILE A 254 -6.70 -13.43 8.45
C ILE A 254 -5.75 -14.03 7.41
N LEU A 255 -5.03 -13.17 6.69
CA LEU A 255 -3.87 -13.58 5.89
C LEU A 255 -2.67 -13.80 6.80
N ALA A 256 -2.35 -12.78 7.59
CA ALA A 256 -1.15 -12.73 8.39
C ALA A 256 -1.27 -11.81 9.60
N TRP A 257 -0.56 -12.20 10.65
CA TRP A 257 -0.20 -11.31 11.74
C TRP A 257 1.08 -10.56 11.40
N GLU A 258 1.08 -9.25 11.57
CA GLU A 258 2.25 -8.41 11.29
C GLU A 258 2.78 -7.81 12.59
N LEU A 259 4.08 -7.93 12.83
CA LEU A 259 4.63 -7.55 14.14
C LEU A 259 4.49 -6.04 14.38
N ALA A 260 4.86 -5.21 13.41
CA ALA A 260 4.75 -3.76 13.51
C ALA A 260 4.63 -3.11 12.13
N ASN A 261 4.02 -1.94 12.06
CA ASN A 261 4.19 -1.06 10.92
C ASN A 261 5.61 -0.46 10.94
N GLU A 262 6.40 -0.74 9.90
CA GLU A 262 7.69 -0.12 9.60
C GLU A 262 8.69 -0.08 10.79
N PRO A 263 8.94 -1.19 11.51
CA PRO A 263 9.83 -1.18 12.67
C PRO A 263 11.25 -0.75 12.30
N ARG A 264 11.73 0.33 12.93
CA ARG A 264 13.10 0.83 12.82
C ARG A 264 13.79 0.94 14.18
N CYS A 265 15.11 0.79 14.18
CA CYS A 265 15.98 1.03 15.33
C CYS A 265 17.20 1.80 14.84
N GLN A 266 17.05 3.12 14.73
CA GLN A 266 18.00 3.97 14.02
C GLN A 266 19.38 3.96 14.72
N GLY A 267 20.43 3.60 13.98
CA GLY A 267 21.79 3.49 14.50
C GLY A 267 22.06 2.26 15.38
N CYS A 268 21.06 1.40 15.59
CA CYS A 268 21.23 0.16 16.34
C CYS A 268 22.02 -0.88 15.54
N SER A 269 22.59 -1.86 16.24
CA SER A 269 22.96 -3.12 15.58
C SER A 269 21.73 -3.78 14.98
N THR A 270 21.84 -4.30 13.75
CA THR A 270 20.75 -5.02 13.07
C THR A 270 20.25 -6.25 13.84
N SER A 271 21.07 -6.76 14.77
CA SER A 271 20.70 -7.82 15.69
C SER A 271 19.56 -7.46 16.65
N VAL A 272 19.30 -6.17 16.92
CA VAL A 272 18.22 -5.74 17.82
C VAL A 272 16.86 -6.12 17.24
N ILE A 273 16.57 -5.67 16.00
CA ILE A 273 15.31 -6.01 15.33
C ILE A 273 15.28 -7.50 14.99
N TYR A 274 16.37 -8.10 14.53
CA TYR A 274 16.40 -9.54 14.24
C TYR A 274 15.98 -10.39 15.45
N ASN A 275 16.56 -10.13 16.63
CA ASN A 275 16.25 -10.90 17.83
C ASN A 275 14.82 -10.62 18.34
N TRP A 276 14.38 -9.36 18.29
CA TRP A 276 13.01 -9.00 18.64
C TRP A 276 12.00 -9.68 17.70
N ALA A 277 12.18 -9.58 16.38
CA ALA A 277 11.30 -10.18 15.39
C ALA A 277 11.24 -11.71 15.54
N LYS A 278 12.39 -12.36 15.78
CA LYS A 278 12.46 -13.80 16.02
C LYS A 278 11.67 -14.23 17.25
N THR A 279 11.89 -13.56 18.39
CA THR A 279 11.23 -13.95 19.65
C THR A 279 9.74 -13.57 19.67
N THR A 280 9.37 -12.46 19.05
CA THR A 280 7.97 -12.01 18.95
C THR A 280 7.18 -12.87 17.97
N SER A 281 7.71 -13.19 16.79
CA SER A 281 7.03 -14.11 15.85
C SER A 281 6.88 -15.52 16.42
N GLN A 282 7.86 -16.02 17.17
CA GLN A 282 7.73 -17.28 17.93
C GLN A 282 6.58 -17.24 18.95
N TYR A 283 6.38 -16.11 19.62
CA TYR A 283 5.26 -15.92 20.54
C TYR A 283 3.92 -15.86 19.80
N VAL A 284 3.83 -15.14 18.67
CA VAL A 284 2.60 -15.14 17.84
C VAL A 284 2.26 -16.56 17.38
N LYS A 285 3.23 -17.32 16.87
CA LYS A 285 3.03 -18.72 16.45
C LYS A 285 2.62 -19.66 17.58
N SER A 286 2.98 -19.37 18.83
CA SER A 286 2.54 -20.17 19.98
C SER A 286 1.08 -19.91 20.37
N LEU A 287 0.57 -18.71 20.08
CA LEU A 287 -0.84 -18.35 20.24
C LEU A 287 -1.71 -18.86 19.09
N ASP A 288 -1.15 -18.85 17.88
CA ASP A 288 -1.83 -19.17 16.63
C ASP A 288 -0.89 -19.89 15.64
N PRO A 289 -1.01 -21.22 15.52
CA PRO A 289 -0.23 -22.01 14.56
C PRO A 289 -0.83 -22.02 13.15
N ASN A 290 -2.01 -21.42 12.93
CA ASN A 290 -2.74 -21.52 11.66
C ASN A 290 -2.33 -20.44 10.65
N HIS A 291 -2.16 -19.21 11.13
CA HIS A 291 -1.94 -18.05 10.27
C HIS A 291 -0.46 -17.78 10.00
N MET A 292 -0.20 -17.11 8.87
CA MET A 292 1.13 -16.60 8.58
C MET A 292 1.50 -15.46 9.54
N VAL A 293 2.80 -15.22 9.69
CA VAL A 293 3.37 -14.10 10.44
C VAL A 293 4.39 -13.41 9.55
N THR A 294 4.36 -12.08 9.52
CA THR A 294 5.38 -11.25 8.86
C THR A 294 5.83 -10.11 9.76
N LEU A 295 6.88 -9.39 9.37
CA LEU A 295 7.47 -8.32 10.18
C LEU A 295 6.75 -6.98 9.99
N GLY A 296 6.48 -6.60 8.73
CA GLY A 296 5.91 -5.29 8.36
C GLY A 296 6.96 -4.19 8.16
N ASP A 297 8.22 -4.59 7.93
CA ASP A 297 9.32 -3.66 7.68
C ASP A 297 9.41 -3.20 6.23
N GLU A 298 10.13 -2.09 6.03
CA GLU A 298 10.20 -1.38 4.74
C GLU A 298 11.16 -2.01 3.74
N GLY A 299 11.93 -3.06 4.09
CA GLY A 299 12.93 -3.64 3.18
C GLY A 299 14.35 -3.09 3.35
N MET A 300 14.59 -2.23 4.34
CA MET A 300 15.88 -1.52 4.43
C MET A 300 17.04 -2.43 4.86
N GLY A 301 18.25 -2.12 4.40
CA GLY A 301 19.45 -2.91 4.67
C GLY A 301 19.56 -4.15 3.78
N LEU A 302 19.74 -3.90 2.48
CA LEU A 302 19.79 -4.89 1.41
C LEU A 302 21.06 -4.66 0.57
N PRO A 303 21.76 -5.71 0.09
CA PRO A 303 22.86 -5.53 -0.86
C PRO A 303 22.34 -5.11 -2.24
N GLY A 304 23.18 -4.41 -3.01
CA GLY A 304 22.92 -4.13 -4.44
C GLY A 304 22.90 -2.66 -4.83
N ASP A 305 23.01 -1.73 -3.87
CA ASP A 305 23.10 -0.30 -4.11
C ASP A 305 23.76 0.43 -2.92
N THR A 306 24.16 1.69 -3.13
CA THR A 306 24.76 2.55 -2.09
C THR A 306 23.80 3.65 -1.60
N SER A 307 22.60 3.73 -2.16
CA SER A 307 21.55 4.66 -1.71
C SER A 307 21.06 4.31 -0.31
N TYR A 308 20.48 5.31 0.36
CA TYR A 308 20.08 5.26 1.77
C TYR A 308 19.24 4.02 2.15
N PRO A 309 18.18 3.62 1.43
CA PRO A 309 17.35 2.47 1.82
C PRO A 309 18.09 1.13 1.78
N TYR A 310 19.15 1.02 0.97
CA TYR A 310 20.00 -0.20 0.95
C TYR A 310 20.98 -0.24 2.13
N GLN A 311 21.12 0.84 2.90
CA GLN A 311 22.01 0.90 4.05
C GLN A 311 21.35 0.32 5.31
N TYR A 312 22.17 -0.11 6.26
CA TYR A 312 21.74 -0.79 7.49
C TYR A 312 21.46 0.18 8.66
N SER A 313 21.42 1.50 8.40
CA SER A 313 21.35 2.53 9.43
C SER A 313 20.01 2.57 10.17
N GLU A 314 18.94 2.02 9.59
CA GLU A 314 17.63 1.91 10.26
C GLU A 314 17.51 0.66 11.15
N GLY A 315 18.61 -0.06 11.36
CA GLY A 315 18.68 -1.18 12.30
C GLY A 315 18.12 -2.49 11.75
N THR A 316 17.96 -2.60 10.44
CA THR A 316 17.52 -3.81 9.74
C THR A 316 18.63 -4.33 8.83
N ASP A 317 18.79 -5.66 8.81
CA ASP A 317 19.50 -6.41 7.77
C ASP A 317 18.45 -7.32 7.15
N TRP A 318 17.91 -6.89 6.02
CA TRP A 318 16.70 -7.48 5.45
C TRP A 318 16.93 -8.92 5.00
N VAL A 319 18.09 -9.21 4.41
CA VAL A 319 18.45 -10.57 3.99
C VAL A 319 18.59 -11.48 5.21
N ALA A 320 19.12 -10.99 6.34
CA ALA A 320 19.17 -11.76 7.56
C ALA A 320 17.77 -12.10 8.11
N LEU A 321 16.80 -11.17 8.01
CA LEU A 321 15.42 -11.39 8.46
C LEU A 321 14.73 -12.54 7.73
N LEU A 322 15.07 -12.80 6.46
CA LEU A 322 14.58 -13.97 5.71
C LEU A 322 14.91 -15.30 6.39
N ASN A 323 15.94 -15.36 7.23
CA ASN A 323 16.34 -16.57 7.95
C ASN A 323 15.51 -16.84 9.22
N ILE A 324 14.60 -15.94 9.62
CA ILE A 324 13.69 -16.18 10.74
C ILE A 324 12.59 -17.14 10.27
N THR A 325 12.61 -18.39 10.74
CA THR A 325 11.69 -19.44 10.27
C THR A 325 10.24 -19.26 10.69
N THR A 326 9.98 -18.43 11.70
CA THR A 326 8.64 -18.08 12.17
C THR A 326 8.04 -16.85 11.47
N LEU A 327 8.78 -16.23 10.54
CA LEU A 327 8.25 -15.27 9.56
C LEU A 327 8.05 -16.01 8.23
N ASP A 328 6.81 -16.14 7.78
CA ASP A 328 6.43 -16.99 6.65
C ASP A 328 6.67 -16.32 5.29
N PHE A 329 6.63 -14.99 5.25
CA PHE A 329 6.93 -14.17 4.06
C PHE A 329 7.55 -12.84 4.49
N ALA A 330 8.20 -12.18 3.54
CA ALA A 330 8.88 -10.91 3.78
C ALA A 330 8.12 -9.75 3.16
N THR A 331 8.21 -8.59 3.78
CA THR A 331 7.60 -7.33 3.37
C THR A 331 8.69 -6.35 2.97
N PHE A 332 8.34 -5.44 2.07
CA PHE A 332 9.13 -4.24 1.79
C PHE A 332 8.20 -3.16 1.24
N HIS A 333 8.56 -1.90 1.46
CA HIS A 333 7.76 -0.73 1.06
C HIS A 333 8.54 0.14 0.05
N PHE A 334 7.92 1.15 -0.55
CA PHE A 334 8.65 2.09 -1.40
C PHE A 334 8.03 3.49 -1.45
N TYR A 335 8.75 4.47 -0.89
CA TYR A 335 8.38 5.89 -0.90
C TYR A 335 9.56 6.76 -1.34
N PRO A 336 9.80 6.90 -2.66
CA PRO A 336 11.02 7.52 -3.17
C PRO A 336 11.17 8.98 -2.73
N ASN A 337 10.05 9.72 -2.61
CA ASN A 337 10.06 11.11 -2.14
C ASN A 337 10.60 11.24 -0.71
N SER A 338 10.19 10.33 0.18
CA SER A 338 10.63 10.30 1.58
C SER A 338 12.08 9.85 1.72
N TRP A 339 12.59 9.10 0.74
CA TRP A 339 13.93 8.49 0.78
C TRP A 339 14.96 9.24 -0.09
N GLY A 340 14.55 10.31 -0.77
CA GLY A 340 15.43 11.09 -1.66
C GLY A 340 15.84 10.33 -2.93
N LEU A 341 14.98 9.45 -3.44
CA LEU A 341 15.22 8.66 -4.65
C LEU A 341 14.41 9.15 -5.85
N GLY A 342 14.86 8.80 -7.06
CA GLY A 342 14.06 8.90 -8.27
C GLY A 342 13.00 7.78 -8.34
N TYR A 343 11.88 8.05 -9.01
CA TYR A 343 10.80 7.06 -9.19
C TYR A 343 11.23 5.85 -10.05
N ASP A 344 12.22 6.01 -10.92
CA ASP A 344 12.81 4.94 -11.73
C ASP A 344 13.57 3.89 -10.89
N ALA A 345 13.92 4.20 -9.64
CA ALA A 345 14.52 3.25 -8.71
C ALA A 345 13.55 2.15 -8.23
N GLY A 346 12.22 2.36 -8.35
CA GLY A 346 11.22 1.44 -7.79
C GLY A 346 11.26 0.04 -8.40
N SER A 347 11.40 -0.08 -9.73
CA SER A 347 11.51 -1.40 -10.37
C SER A 347 12.76 -2.16 -9.93
N LYS A 348 13.89 -1.45 -9.71
CA LYS A 348 15.12 -2.07 -9.18
C LYS A 348 14.92 -2.52 -7.74
N TRP A 349 14.32 -1.68 -6.90
CA TRP A 349 14.00 -2.01 -5.52
C TRP A 349 13.15 -3.28 -5.40
N VAL A 350 12.08 -3.38 -6.19
CA VAL A 350 11.24 -4.58 -6.29
C VAL A 350 12.07 -5.80 -6.72
N THR A 351 12.88 -5.66 -7.77
CA THR A 351 13.66 -6.78 -8.33
C THR A 351 14.67 -7.31 -7.32
N ASP A 352 15.39 -6.43 -6.62
CA ASP A 352 16.45 -6.82 -5.70
C ASP A 352 15.90 -7.55 -4.47
N HIS A 353 14.74 -7.14 -3.94
CA HIS A 353 14.04 -7.87 -2.88
C HIS A 353 13.54 -9.24 -3.36
N ALA A 354 12.91 -9.25 -4.54
CA ALA A 354 12.33 -10.47 -5.11
C ALA A 354 13.37 -11.57 -5.32
N VAL A 355 14.59 -11.21 -5.78
CA VAL A 355 15.69 -12.15 -5.97
C VAL A 355 16.10 -12.82 -4.66
N GLN A 356 16.18 -12.07 -3.55
CA GLN A 356 16.52 -12.64 -2.24
C GLN A 356 15.39 -13.53 -1.71
N CYS A 357 14.12 -13.13 -1.86
CA CYS A 357 12.96 -13.96 -1.53
C CYS A 357 12.95 -15.28 -2.32
N ALA A 358 13.23 -15.21 -3.62
CA ALA A 358 13.34 -16.40 -4.47
C ALA A 358 14.47 -17.33 -3.99
N ALA A 359 15.63 -16.77 -3.65
CA ALA A 359 16.76 -17.53 -3.11
C ALA A 359 16.44 -18.17 -1.75
N ALA A 360 15.66 -17.49 -0.90
CA ALA A 360 15.20 -18.00 0.39
C ALA A 360 13.99 -18.95 0.28
N ASN A 361 13.42 -19.14 -0.92
CA ASN A 361 12.16 -19.83 -1.15
C ASN A 361 11.02 -19.34 -0.22
N LYS A 362 10.95 -18.01 -0.06
CA LYS A 362 9.89 -17.32 0.69
C LYS A 362 9.14 -16.35 -0.22
N PRO A 363 7.83 -16.14 -0.02
CA PRO A 363 7.11 -15.09 -0.70
C PRO A 363 7.63 -13.70 -0.30
N CYS A 364 7.71 -12.79 -1.26
CA CYS A 364 7.85 -11.36 -1.02
C CYS A 364 6.51 -10.65 -1.26
N PHE A 365 6.16 -9.72 -0.39
CA PHE A 365 4.98 -8.87 -0.54
C PHE A 365 5.40 -7.40 -0.58
N PHE A 366 5.12 -6.73 -1.70
CA PHE A 366 5.38 -5.30 -1.84
C PHE A 366 4.24 -4.54 -1.16
N GLU A 367 4.39 -4.38 0.16
CA GLU A 367 3.26 -4.18 1.08
C GLU A 367 2.74 -2.74 1.12
N GLU A 368 3.59 -1.77 0.80
CA GLU A 368 3.21 -0.38 0.60
C GLU A 368 4.03 0.27 -0.51
N TYR A 369 3.38 1.11 -1.31
CA TYR A 369 4.05 2.01 -2.24
C TYR A 369 3.11 3.14 -2.65
N GLY A 370 3.69 4.29 -2.98
CA GLY A 370 2.91 5.43 -3.47
C GLY A 370 3.78 6.59 -3.93
N THR A 371 3.21 7.43 -4.78
CA THR A 371 3.76 8.74 -5.13
C THR A 371 2.76 9.84 -4.75
N PRO A 372 3.19 11.07 -4.45
CA PRO A 372 2.24 12.16 -4.12
C PRO A 372 1.57 12.77 -5.37
N GLU A 373 1.95 12.33 -6.57
CA GLU A 373 1.48 12.85 -7.85
C GLU A 373 1.63 11.79 -8.95
N ARG A 374 0.84 11.93 -10.03
CA ARG A 374 0.96 11.12 -11.26
C ARG A 374 1.01 9.61 -10.98
N HIS A 375 0.19 9.12 -10.05
CA HIS A 375 0.21 7.73 -9.57
C HIS A 375 0.24 6.73 -10.72
N CYS A 376 -0.67 6.88 -11.68
CA CYS A 376 -0.80 5.98 -12.82
C CYS A 376 0.48 5.91 -13.68
N GLU A 377 1.20 7.02 -13.87
CA GLU A 377 2.41 6.99 -14.67
C GLU A 377 3.60 6.41 -13.91
N LEU A 378 3.72 6.76 -12.62
CA LEU A 378 4.90 6.48 -11.83
C LEU A 378 4.86 5.11 -11.14
N GLU A 379 3.68 4.63 -10.75
CA GLU A 379 3.52 3.39 -9.99
C GLU A 379 3.27 2.17 -10.89
N ARG A 380 2.68 2.36 -12.09
CA ARG A 380 2.42 1.24 -13.04
C ARG A 380 3.68 0.45 -13.40
N PRO A 381 4.86 1.07 -13.66
CA PRO A 381 6.09 0.31 -13.87
C PRO A 381 6.44 -0.60 -12.69
N TRP A 382 6.16 -0.18 -11.46
CA TRP A 382 6.45 -0.98 -10.26
C TRP A 382 5.48 -2.16 -10.14
N GLN A 383 4.18 -1.95 -10.39
CA GLN A 383 3.17 -3.03 -10.44
C GLN A 383 3.53 -4.12 -11.46
N ILE A 384 3.88 -3.70 -12.68
CA ILE A 384 4.29 -4.62 -13.75
C ILE A 384 5.55 -5.39 -13.35
N THR A 385 6.54 -4.69 -12.76
CA THR A 385 7.77 -5.33 -12.28
C THR A 385 7.46 -6.35 -11.19
N SER A 386 6.63 -5.99 -10.22
CA SER A 386 6.25 -6.88 -9.11
C SER A 386 5.51 -8.12 -9.61
N ALA A 387 4.52 -7.96 -10.50
CA ALA A 387 3.74 -9.07 -11.02
C ALA A 387 4.56 -10.07 -11.86
N THR A 388 5.61 -9.59 -12.54
CA THR A 388 6.41 -10.39 -13.49
C THR A 388 7.72 -10.93 -12.91
N THR A 389 8.14 -10.46 -11.73
CA THR A 389 9.41 -10.88 -11.12
C THR A 389 9.23 -12.13 -10.23
N ALA A 390 10.09 -13.13 -10.43
CA ALA A 390 10.10 -14.32 -9.59
C ALA A 390 10.48 -13.98 -8.14
N GLY A 391 9.79 -14.57 -7.17
CA GLY A 391 9.96 -14.25 -5.73
C GLY A 391 8.81 -13.42 -5.17
N MET A 392 8.17 -12.59 -6.00
CA MET A 392 7.02 -11.78 -5.60
C MET A 392 5.74 -12.59 -5.51
N ALA A 393 4.95 -12.38 -4.47
CA ALA A 393 3.67 -13.06 -4.21
C ALA A 393 2.46 -12.12 -4.26
N GLY A 394 2.70 -10.82 -4.19
CA GLY A 394 1.68 -9.81 -4.29
C GLY A 394 2.24 -8.42 -4.07
N ASP A 395 1.37 -7.44 -4.25
CA ASP A 395 1.61 -6.05 -3.92
C ASP A 395 0.34 -5.40 -3.35
N ALA A 396 0.51 -4.36 -2.54
CA ALA A 396 -0.56 -3.53 -2.03
C ALA A 396 -0.14 -2.05 -2.08
N PHE A 397 -0.87 -1.26 -2.87
CA PHE A 397 -0.63 0.18 -2.90
C PHE A 397 -1.03 0.83 -1.58
N TRP A 398 -0.37 1.94 -1.28
CA TRP A 398 -0.77 2.86 -0.24
C TRP A 398 -1.33 4.12 -0.92
N GLN A 399 -2.62 4.45 -0.80
CA GLN A 399 -3.65 3.72 -0.05
C GLN A 399 -5.04 3.85 -0.65
N LEU A 400 -5.97 3.02 -0.17
CA LEU A 400 -7.37 3.05 -0.54
C LEU A 400 -8.02 4.38 -0.14
N GLY A 401 -8.59 5.06 -1.12
CA GLY A 401 -9.57 6.13 -0.93
C GLY A 401 -10.97 5.64 -1.24
N ASP A 402 -11.96 6.09 -0.46
CA ASP A 402 -13.37 5.82 -0.73
C ASP A 402 -14.25 7.03 -0.36
N THR A 403 -15.54 6.97 -0.69
CA THR A 403 -16.55 7.92 -0.20
C THR A 403 -17.50 7.19 0.73
N ILE A 404 -17.41 7.52 2.02
CA ILE A 404 -18.19 6.92 3.10
C ILE A 404 -19.27 7.90 3.59
N SER A 405 -20.07 7.51 4.58
CA SER A 405 -21.16 8.33 5.11
C SER A 405 -20.75 9.73 5.60
N THR A 406 -19.48 9.92 5.98
CA THR A 406 -18.90 11.21 6.40
C THR A 406 -18.20 11.99 5.29
N GLY A 407 -18.29 11.53 4.03
CA GLY A 407 -17.63 12.13 2.87
C GLY A 407 -16.44 11.31 2.39
N GLN A 408 -15.55 11.95 1.63
CA GLN A 408 -14.30 11.31 1.19
C GLN A 408 -13.42 10.96 2.39
N THR A 409 -12.82 9.77 2.35
CA THR A 409 -11.78 9.38 3.29
C THR A 409 -10.55 10.28 3.15
N HIS A 410 -9.67 10.26 4.15
CA HIS A 410 -8.46 11.08 4.18
C HIS A 410 -7.62 10.91 2.89
N ASN A 411 -7.07 12.03 2.39
CA ASN A 411 -6.11 12.05 1.29
C ASN A 411 -4.76 12.55 1.80
N ASP A 412 -3.76 11.69 1.79
CA ASP A 412 -2.38 12.00 2.18
C ASP A 412 -1.45 12.28 0.99
N GLY A 413 -2.00 12.40 -0.21
CA GLY A 413 -1.27 12.56 -1.46
C GLY A 413 -1.04 11.25 -2.22
N ASN A 414 -1.04 10.10 -1.53
CA ASN A 414 -0.87 8.77 -2.15
C ASN A 414 -2.21 8.02 -2.31
N THR A 415 -3.33 8.69 -1.95
CA THR A 415 -4.63 8.03 -1.89
C THR A 415 -5.22 7.82 -3.29
N ILE A 416 -5.56 6.57 -3.62
CA ILE A 416 -6.22 6.17 -4.88
C ILE A 416 -7.69 5.90 -4.59
N TYR A 417 -8.56 6.81 -5.04
CA TYR A 417 -10.00 6.73 -4.76
C TYR A 417 -10.74 5.75 -5.65
N TYR A 418 -11.57 4.89 -5.05
CA TYR A 418 -12.47 3.99 -5.77
C TYR A 418 -13.32 4.71 -6.83
N GLY A 419 -13.43 4.10 -8.02
CA GLY A 419 -14.26 4.59 -9.12
C GLY A 419 -13.65 5.73 -9.95
N THR A 420 -12.41 6.14 -9.66
CA THR A 420 -11.69 7.16 -10.46
C THR A 420 -10.95 6.56 -11.66
N ASP A 421 -10.44 7.42 -12.54
CA ASP A 421 -9.56 7.01 -13.64
C ASP A 421 -8.23 6.43 -13.12
N GLU A 422 -7.72 6.93 -11.99
CA GLU A 422 -6.53 6.39 -11.33
C GLU A 422 -6.79 4.99 -10.77
N TRP A 423 -7.97 4.76 -10.18
CA TRP A 423 -8.41 3.40 -9.78
C TRP A 423 -8.51 2.46 -10.98
N THR A 424 -9.01 2.94 -12.10
CA THR A 424 -9.07 2.14 -13.33
C THR A 424 -7.65 1.76 -13.76
N CYS A 425 -6.72 2.71 -13.77
CA CYS A 425 -5.33 2.49 -14.16
C CYS A 425 -4.59 1.52 -13.22
N LEU A 426 -4.63 1.75 -11.91
CA LEU A 426 -3.77 1.08 -10.93
C LEU A 426 -4.43 -0.12 -10.27
N VAL A 427 -5.76 -0.24 -10.30
CA VAL A 427 -6.47 -1.37 -9.68
C VAL A 427 -7.14 -2.23 -10.73
N THR A 428 -8.02 -1.66 -11.54
CA THR A 428 -8.83 -2.47 -12.47
C THR A 428 -7.96 -3.15 -13.52
N ASN A 429 -7.05 -2.40 -14.15
CA ASN A 429 -6.14 -2.96 -15.16
C ASN A 429 -5.13 -3.93 -14.53
N HIS A 430 -4.56 -3.57 -13.37
CA HIS A 430 -3.60 -4.43 -12.66
C HIS A 430 -4.19 -5.78 -12.29
N VAL A 431 -5.38 -5.79 -11.67
CA VAL A 431 -6.09 -7.02 -11.33
C VAL A 431 -6.39 -7.86 -12.57
N ALA A 432 -6.77 -7.24 -13.70
CA ALA A 432 -7.01 -7.95 -14.94
C ALA A 432 -5.74 -8.60 -15.53
N GLU A 433 -4.58 -7.97 -15.36
CA GLU A 433 -3.29 -8.45 -15.86
C GLU A 433 -2.73 -9.64 -15.06
N ILE A 434 -3.06 -9.74 -13.76
CA ILE A 434 -2.59 -10.82 -12.86
C ILE A 434 -3.60 -11.97 -12.70
N SER A 435 -4.77 -11.89 -13.34
CA SER A 435 -5.91 -12.79 -13.09
C SER A 435 -5.75 -14.20 -13.63
#